data_AF-A0A8X8Y4Z7-F1
#
_entry.id   AF-A0A8X8Y4Z7-F1
#
_cell.length_a   1.000
_cell.length_b   1.000
_cell.length_c   1.000
_cell.angle_alpha   90.00
_cell.angle_beta   90.00
_cell.angle_gamma   90.00
#
_symmetry.space_group_name_H-M   'P 1'
#
loop_
_entity.id
_entity.type
_entity.pdbx_description
1 polymer ?
#
loop_
_entity_poly.entity_id
_entity_poly.type
_entity_poly.pdbx_seq_one_letter_code
_entity_poly.pdbx_strand_id
1 'polypeptide(L)'
;MLLPVKSTAMLSAAIHTLIFRRKPPRYHQCFCSLATIDYPPLHHQPQWSGLHNWRRSPLNRDRHWGPNGPILHNNEIEHASSSPDFTSCSSLAEMAAVVLSTPDPLAKAKLSHAAYSKWRREGFPIGVSDAPSKPARPAKPQLVSPKDIPSPKSSGLPLNAYMLHNLAHVELNAIDLAWDTVVRFSPYIELLGEGFFADFAHVADDESRHFTWCSQRLAELGFSYGDMPAHGVLWAECEKSSDNVAARLACIPLVQEARGLDAGPRLVNKLTGFGDQRTSSIVARIADEEVAHVAVGVYWFVSICQKLGRSPGSAFADILKEYNVEIRGPFNHSAREVAGIPREWYDPSPAANNENKLSEVYERLACIISMEQENSSLGKPTK
;
A
#
# COMPACT_ATOMS: atom_id res chain seq x y z
N MET A 1 48.48 9.37 -9.45
CA MET A 1 48.46 10.23 -8.26
C MET A 1 47.15 11.02 -8.31
N LEU A 2 46.21 10.64 -7.44
CA LEU A 2 44.82 11.10 -7.42
C LEU A 2 44.74 12.56 -6.95
N LEU A 3 43.99 13.38 -7.68
CA LEU A 3 43.43 14.65 -7.17
C LEU A 3 41.90 14.51 -7.12
N PRO A 4 41.23 15.01 -6.06
CA PRO A 4 39.90 14.54 -5.70
C PRO A 4 38.79 15.34 -6.38
N VAL A 5 37.76 14.62 -6.79
CA VAL A 5 36.46 15.14 -7.24
C VAL A 5 35.75 15.78 -6.03
N LYS A 6 35.82 17.10 -5.92
CA LYS A 6 34.91 17.91 -5.08
C LYS A 6 33.83 18.51 -5.98
N SER A 7 32.73 17.81 -6.25
CA SER A 7 31.48 18.46 -6.70
C SER A 7 30.29 17.49 -6.79
N THR A 8 29.88 16.88 -5.67
CA THR A 8 28.59 16.13 -5.63
C THR A 8 27.96 16.06 -4.24
N ALA A 9 28.68 16.46 -3.18
CA ALA A 9 28.19 16.37 -1.81
C ALA A 9 27.38 17.60 -1.32
N MET A 10 27.33 18.72 -2.06
CA MET A 10 26.67 19.94 -1.59
C MET A 10 25.20 20.12 -2.01
N LEU A 11 24.70 19.36 -2.99
CA LEU A 11 23.27 19.41 -3.35
C LEU A 11 22.39 18.40 -2.58
N SER A 12 23.00 17.38 -1.95
CA SER A 12 22.27 16.34 -1.20
C SER A 12 21.90 16.77 0.24
N ALA A 13 22.67 17.68 0.84
CA ALA A 13 22.47 18.11 2.23
C ALA A 13 21.34 19.14 2.44
N ALA A 14 20.99 19.91 1.39
CA ALA A 14 19.97 20.97 1.50
C ALA A 14 18.53 20.41 1.56
N ILE A 15 18.27 19.24 0.99
CA ILE A 15 16.93 18.63 0.96
C ILE A 15 16.67 17.78 2.21
N HIS A 16 17.70 17.15 2.79
CA HIS A 16 17.62 16.44 4.08
C HIS A 16 17.19 17.33 5.25
N THR A 17 17.51 18.64 5.17
CA THR A 17 17.31 19.59 6.28
C THR A 17 15.94 20.29 6.25
N LEU A 18 15.20 20.24 5.14
CA LEU A 18 13.94 20.96 4.99
C LEU A 18 12.69 20.14 5.37
N ILE A 19 12.80 18.82 5.52
CA ILE A 19 11.66 17.95 5.86
C ILE A 19 11.79 17.33 7.27
N PHE A 20 13.00 17.13 7.80
CA PHE A 20 13.19 16.27 8.97
C PHE A 20 13.99 16.97 10.08
N ARG A 21 13.30 17.33 11.17
CA ARG A 21 13.74 17.85 12.51
C ARG A 21 13.19 19.23 12.88
N ARG A 22 11.87 19.41 12.91
CA ARG A 22 11.25 20.46 13.75
C ARG A 22 10.27 19.84 14.73
N LYS A 23 10.37 20.26 16.00
CA LYS A 23 9.46 19.88 17.09
C LYS A 23 8.03 20.36 16.77
N PRO A 24 6.99 19.60 17.13
CA PRO A 24 5.60 19.96 16.83
C PRO A 24 5.15 21.21 17.60
N PRO A 25 4.35 22.11 17.00
CA PRO A 25 3.64 23.16 17.72
C PRO A 25 2.39 22.61 18.44
N ARG A 26 1.85 23.39 19.38
CA ARG A 26 0.73 23.01 20.25
C ARG A 26 -0.58 22.88 19.47
N TYR A 27 -1.35 21.83 19.79
CA TYR A 27 -2.61 21.44 19.16
C TYR A 27 -3.76 22.41 19.44
N HIS A 28 -4.55 22.73 18.41
CA HIS A 28 -5.92 23.22 18.54
C HIS A 28 -6.89 22.08 18.16
N GLN A 29 -7.87 21.81 19.02
CA GLN A 29 -8.90 20.79 18.80
C GLN A 29 -9.92 21.30 17.76
N CYS A 30 -10.02 20.64 16.62
CA CYS A 30 -11.15 20.78 15.69
C CYS A 30 -11.91 19.45 15.65
N PHE A 31 -13.23 19.51 15.85
CA PHE A 31 -14.13 18.36 15.67
C PHE A 31 -14.65 18.42 14.24
N CYS A 32 -14.32 17.43 13.41
CA CYS A 32 -14.73 17.38 12.00
C CYS A 32 -15.59 16.15 11.72
N SER A 33 -16.73 16.37 11.04
CA SER A 33 -17.53 15.30 10.46
C SER A 33 -16.87 14.81 9.16
N LEU A 34 -16.98 13.53 8.79
CA LEU A 34 -16.43 13.04 7.51
C LEU A 34 -16.98 13.76 6.26
N ALA A 35 -18.11 14.45 6.37
CA ALA A 35 -18.65 15.27 5.30
C ALA A 35 -17.81 16.54 5.00
N THR A 36 -16.87 16.89 5.88
CA THR A 36 -16.06 18.13 5.82
C THR A 36 -14.56 17.90 5.73
N ILE A 37 -14.10 16.65 5.54
CA ILE A 37 -12.67 16.37 5.35
C ILE A 37 -12.23 16.92 4.00
N ASP A 38 -11.29 17.86 4.05
CA ASP A 38 -10.68 18.44 2.86
C ASP A 38 -9.55 17.54 2.33
N TYR A 39 -9.50 17.42 1.00
CA TYR A 39 -8.55 16.59 0.29
C TYR A 39 -7.78 17.49 -0.69
N PRO A 40 -6.44 17.57 -0.60
CA PRO A 40 -5.65 18.43 -1.48
C PRO A 40 -5.95 18.18 -2.97
N PRO A 41 -6.21 19.22 -3.78
CA PRO A 41 -6.40 19.05 -5.21
C PRO A 41 -5.09 18.53 -5.83
N LEU A 42 -5.18 17.48 -6.65
CA LEU A 42 -4.04 17.00 -7.43
C LEU A 42 -4.09 17.59 -8.83
N HIS A 43 -3.06 18.35 -9.20
CA HIS A 43 -2.90 18.83 -10.57
C HIS A 43 -2.31 17.73 -11.48
N HIS A 44 -2.93 17.52 -12.65
CA HIS A 44 -2.36 16.75 -13.77
C HIS A 44 -2.03 15.26 -13.51
N GLN A 45 -2.78 14.57 -12.64
CA GLN A 45 -2.71 13.11 -12.49
C GLN A 45 -4.12 12.50 -12.49
N PRO A 46 -4.38 11.48 -13.34
CA PRO A 46 -5.62 10.71 -13.27
C PRO A 46 -5.78 10.07 -11.89
N GLN A 47 -6.94 10.24 -11.27
CA GLN A 47 -7.30 9.54 -10.04
C GLN A 47 -8.22 8.38 -10.38
N TRP A 48 -8.14 7.29 -9.61
CA TRP A 48 -9.14 6.24 -9.70
C TRP A 48 -10.52 6.81 -9.41
N SER A 49 -11.45 6.67 -10.35
CA SER A 49 -12.79 7.28 -10.27
C SER A 49 -13.61 6.77 -9.08
N GLY A 50 -13.28 5.57 -8.57
CA GLY A 50 -13.92 4.98 -7.40
C GLY A 50 -13.48 5.57 -6.06
N LEU A 51 -12.39 6.35 -6.00
CA LEU A 51 -11.77 6.76 -4.73
C LEU A 51 -12.73 7.58 -3.86
N HIS A 52 -13.48 8.51 -4.45
CA HIS A 52 -14.48 9.30 -3.74
C HIS A 52 -15.64 8.45 -3.22
N ASN A 53 -16.08 7.46 -4.02
CA ASN A 53 -17.15 6.54 -3.63
C ASN A 53 -16.69 5.61 -2.50
N TRP A 54 -15.44 5.15 -2.55
CA TRP A 54 -14.82 4.37 -1.48
C TRP A 54 -14.73 5.19 -0.19
N ARG A 55 -14.22 6.43 -0.22
CA ARG A 55 -14.19 7.33 0.96
C ARG A 55 -15.56 7.56 1.60
N ARG A 56 -16.61 7.57 0.78
CA ARG A 56 -18.00 7.76 1.21
C ARG A 56 -18.76 6.47 1.47
N SER A 57 -18.12 5.31 1.33
CA SER A 57 -18.75 4.02 1.58
C SER A 57 -19.28 3.98 3.02
N PRO A 58 -20.41 3.28 3.26
CA PRO A 58 -20.90 3.10 4.62
C PRO A 58 -19.87 2.31 5.45
N LEU A 59 -19.92 2.46 6.77
CA LEU A 59 -19.06 1.68 7.67
C LEU A 59 -19.16 0.19 7.35
N ASN A 60 -18.00 -0.46 7.38
CA ASN A 60 -17.90 -1.88 7.11
C ASN A 60 -18.49 -2.64 8.29
N ARG A 61 -19.78 -2.94 8.27
CA ARG A 61 -20.54 -3.50 9.41
C ARG A 61 -20.13 -4.93 9.84
N ASP A 62 -18.85 -5.20 10.07
CA ASP A 62 -18.26 -6.50 10.46
C ASP A 62 -18.90 -7.69 9.73
N ARG A 63 -19.01 -7.56 8.39
CA ARG A 63 -19.74 -8.55 7.59
C ARG A 63 -19.01 -9.87 7.62
N HIS A 64 -19.69 -10.94 8.03
CA HIS A 64 -19.18 -12.30 7.88
C HIS A 64 -19.48 -12.82 6.47
N TRP A 65 -18.71 -13.82 6.03
CA TRP A 65 -18.92 -14.42 4.72
C TRP A 65 -20.05 -15.46 4.77
N GLY A 66 -21.21 -15.10 4.22
CA GLY A 66 -22.39 -15.96 4.13
C GLY A 66 -22.32 -16.98 2.98
N PRO A 67 -23.44 -17.61 2.61
CA PRO A 67 -23.48 -18.59 1.51
C PRO A 67 -23.10 -18.00 0.14
N ASN A 68 -23.53 -16.75 -0.13
CA ASN A 68 -23.38 -16.10 -1.45
C ASN A 68 -22.50 -14.84 -1.41
N GLY A 69 -21.76 -14.61 -0.32
CA GLY A 69 -20.93 -13.42 -0.13
C GLY A 69 -21.13 -12.75 1.23
N PRO A 70 -20.55 -11.54 1.43
CA PRO A 70 -20.61 -10.84 2.71
C PRO A 70 -22.04 -10.46 3.09
N ILE A 71 -22.45 -10.85 4.30
CA ILE A 71 -23.76 -10.51 4.88
C ILE A 71 -23.60 -9.90 6.27
N LEU A 72 -24.62 -9.15 6.70
CA LEU A 72 -24.65 -8.58 8.05
C LEU A 72 -24.82 -9.70 9.08
N HIS A 73 -24.18 -9.54 10.24
CA HIS A 73 -24.46 -10.39 11.37
C HIS A 73 -25.87 -10.05 11.90
N ASN A 74 -26.79 -11.01 11.94
CA ASN A 74 -28.18 -10.78 12.41
C ASN A 74 -28.29 -10.38 13.91
N ASN A 75 -27.19 -10.35 14.66
CA ASN A 75 -27.16 -10.13 16.11
C ASN A 75 -26.73 -8.70 16.50
N GLU A 76 -27.15 -7.67 15.75
CA GLU A 76 -27.01 -6.27 16.20
C GLU A 76 -27.84 -5.96 17.48
N ILE A 77 -28.72 -6.89 17.92
CA ILE A 77 -29.60 -6.68 19.08
C ILE A 77 -29.03 -7.22 20.42
N GLU A 78 -28.07 -8.15 20.44
CA GLU A 78 -27.68 -8.85 21.70
C GLU A 78 -26.27 -8.54 22.26
N HIS A 79 -25.39 -7.86 21.52
CA HIS A 79 -24.00 -7.61 21.99
C HIS A 79 -23.56 -6.14 21.95
N ALA A 80 -24.45 -5.22 22.32
CA ALA A 80 -24.07 -3.83 22.63
C ALA A 80 -23.30 -3.70 23.98
N SER A 81 -22.95 -4.79 24.66
CA SER A 81 -22.45 -4.78 26.05
C SER A 81 -20.98 -5.15 26.25
N SER A 82 -20.18 -5.32 25.20
CA SER A 82 -18.72 -5.44 25.35
C SER A 82 -17.94 -5.03 24.09
N SER A 83 -18.20 -3.82 23.59
CA SER A 83 -17.24 -3.17 22.69
C SER A 83 -15.90 -3.11 23.43
N PRO A 84 -14.77 -3.50 22.80
CA PRO A 84 -13.47 -3.28 23.38
C PRO A 84 -13.34 -1.79 23.71
N ASP A 85 -13.16 -1.47 24.99
CA ASP A 85 -13.54 -0.16 25.48
C ASP A 85 -12.42 0.85 25.19
N PHE A 86 -12.50 1.51 24.04
CA PHE A 86 -11.72 2.73 23.75
C PHE A 86 -12.16 3.91 24.63
N THR A 87 -12.76 3.68 25.80
CA THR A 87 -13.29 4.71 26.71
C THR A 87 -12.22 5.66 27.23
N SER A 88 -10.97 5.20 27.32
CA SER A 88 -9.83 6.04 27.70
C SER A 88 -9.19 6.77 26.50
N CYS A 89 -9.55 6.45 25.26
CA CYS A 89 -8.97 7.09 24.09
C CYS A 89 -9.72 8.37 23.74
N SER A 90 -8.97 9.43 23.46
CA SER A 90 -9.45 10.76 23.08
C SER A 90 -9.15 11.13 21.62
N SER A 91 -8.50 10.23 20.87
CA SER A 91 -8.08 10.48 19.49
C SER A 91 -7.91 9.20 18.66
N LEU A 92 -7.90 9.35 17.33
CA LEU A 92 -7.62 8.25 16.39
C LEU A 92 -6.22 7.66 16.61
N ALA A 93 -5.21 8.49 16.86
CA ALA A 93 -3.84 8.05 17.08
C ALA A 93 -3.70 7.16 18.33
N GLU A 94 -4.43 7.46 19.41
CA GLU A 94 -4.46 6.61 20.61
C GLU A 94 -5.17 5.28 20.34
N MET A 95 -6.29 5.30 19.60
CA MET A 95 -6.98 4.07 19.19
C MET A 95 -6.08 3.19 18.32
N ALA A 96 -5.34 3.79 17.38
CA ALA A 96 -4.36 3.11 16.54
C ALA A 96 -3.25 2.45 17.37
N ALA A 97 -2.72 3.13 18.40
CA ALA A 97 -1.72 2.56 19.29
C ALA A 97 -2.25 1.35 20.09
N VAL A 98 -3.51 1.39 20.52
CA VAL A 98 -4.18 0.26 21.19
C VAL A 98 -4.34 -0.93 20.23
N VAL A 99 -4.77 -0.70 18.98
CA VAL A 99 -4.88 -1.75 17.96
C VAL A 99 -3.53 -2.43 17.74
N LEU A 100 -2.47 -1.64 17.51
CA LEU A 100 -1.13 -2.17 17.28
C LEU A 100 -0.58 -2.93 18.51
N SER A 101 -0.98 -2.55 19.72
CA SER A 101 -0.58 -3.22 20.96
C SER A 101 -1.38 -4.49 21.26
N THR A 102 -2.36 -4.86 20.42
CA THR A 102 -3.18 -6.06 20.61
C THR A 102 -2.51 -7.27 19.95
N PRO A 103 -2.15 -8.33 20.71
CA PRO A 103 -1.44 -9.47 20.14
C PRO A 103 -2.36 -10.45 19.40
N ASP A 104 -3.58 -10.68 19.89
CA ASP A 104 -4.48 -11.65 19.26
C ASP A 104 -4.98 -11.13 17.89
N PRO A 105 -4.83 -11.90 16.79
CA PRO A 105 -5.18 -11.43 15.45
C PRO A 105 -6.67 -11.09 15.27
N LEU A 106 -7.57 -11.90 15.81
CA LEU A 106 -9.02 -11.67 15.69
C LEU A 106 -9.46 -10.49 16.55
N ALA A 107 -8.93 -10.37 17.77
CA ALA A 107 -9.15 -9.22 18.62
C ALA A 107 -8.61 -7.94 17.98
N LYS A 108 -7.44 -7.99 17.32
CA LYS A 108 -6.87 -6.86 16.57
C LYS A 108 -7.78 -6.43 15.43
N ALA A 109 -8.28 -7.38 14.64
CA ALA A 109 -9.21 -7.07 13.56
C ALA A 109 -10.51 -6.43 14.11
N LYS A 110 -11.11 -7.01 15.14
CA LYS A 110 -12.30 -6.44 15.80
C LYS A 110 -12.06 -5.04 16.36
N LEU A 111 -10.90 -4.82 16.99
CA LEU A 111 -10.49 -3.51 17.50
C LEU A 111 -10.26 -2.50 16.39
N SER A 112 -9.71 -2.93 15.25
CA SER A 112 -9.52 -2.07 14.08
C SER A 112 -10.85 -1.53 13.57
N HIS A 113 -11.83 -2.43 13.38
CA HIS A 113 -13.16 -2.02 12.98
C HIS A 113 -13.83 -1.09 14.01
N ALA A 114 -13.74 -1.44 15.30
CA ALA A 114 -14.30 -0.64 16.37
C ALA A 114 -13.65 0.76 16.45
N ALA A 115 -12.33 0.87 16.26
CA ALA A 115 -11.59 2.13 16.26
C ALA A 115 -12.08 3.05 15.13
N TYR A 116 -12.07 2.55 13.88
CA TYR A 116 -12.52 3.32 12.73
C TYR A 116 -13.99 3.71 12.86
N SER A 117 -14.86 2.79 13.26
CA SER A 117 -16.28 3.05 13.47
C SER A 117 -16.57 4.06 14.58
N LYS A 118 -15.81 4.01 15.68
CA LYS A 118 -15.93 4.97 16.78
C LYS A 118 -15.49 6.37 16.31
N TRP A 119 -14.29 6.47 15.74
CA TRP A 119 -13.75 7.72 15.21
C TRP A 119 -14.70 8.36 14.18
N ARG A 120 -15.15 7.56 13.21
CA ARG A 120 -16.07 7.98 12.14
C ARG A 120 -17.42 8.49 12.65
N ARG A 121 -17.99 7.86 13.67
CA ARG A 121 -19.32 8.22 14.23
C ARG A 121 -19.25 9.38 15.20
N GLU A 122 -18.23 9.41 16.05
CA GLU A 122 -18.14 10.36 17.16
C GLU A 122 -17.29 11.60 16.81
N GLY A 123 -16.60 11.62 15.67
CA GLY A 123 -15.87 12.78 15.18
C GLY A 123 -14.65 13.15 16.04
N PHE A 124 -13.98 12.14 16.61
CA PHE A 124 -12.77 12.37 17.41
C PHE A 124 -11.68 13.05 16.57
N PRO A 125 -10.81 13.88 17.18
CA PRO A 125 -9.65 14.41 16.48
C PRO A 125 -8.69 13.29 16.08
N ILE A 126 -7.85 13.54 15.07
CA ILE A 126 -6.74 12.63 14.74
C ILE A 126 -5.82 12.45 15.97
N GLY A 127 -5.51 13.56 16.65
CA GLY A 127 -4.65 13.61 17.82
C GLY A 127 -3.22 13.16 17.54
N VAL A 128 -2.43 12.96 18.59
CA VAL A 128 -1.06 12.43 18.50
C VAL A 128 -0.81 11.47 19.63
N SER A 129 -0.20 10.34 19.30
CA SER A 129 0.21 9.30 20.25
C SER A 129 1.55 8.74 19.82
N ASP A 130 2.26 8.11 20.75
CA ASP A 130 3.46 7.36 20.43
C ASP A 130 3.07 6.02 19.77
N ALA A 131 3.65 5.76 18.61
CA ALA A 131 3.53 4.47 17.94
C ALA A 131 4.37 3.42 18.69
N PRO A 132 3.87 2.19 18.92
CA PRO A 132 4.74 1.13 19.41
C PRO A 132 5.89 0.87 18.41
N SER A 133 7.01 0.33 18.89
CA SER A 133 8.16 0.02 18.03
C SER A 133 7.82 -1.04 16.98
N LYS A 134 6.97 -1.99 17.33
CA LYS A 134 6.39 -2.99 16.43
C LYS A 134 5.00 -3.41 16.92
N PRO A 135 4.12 -3.92 16.04
CA PRO A 135 2.85 -4.48 16.44
C PRO A 135 3.06 -5.67 17.36
N ALA A 136 2.21 -5.77 18.37
CA ALA A 136 2.09 -6.96 19.17
C ALA A 136 1.67 -8.14 18.27
N ARG A 137 2.29 -9.29 18.53
CA ARG A 137 2.06 -10.56 17.83
C ARG A 137 1.86 -11.66 18.87
N PRO A 138 1.02 -12.67 18.58
CA PRO A 138 0.90 -13.85 19.43
C PRO A 138 2.12 -14.77 19.21
N ALA A 139 2.19 -15.89 19.95
CA ALA A 139 3.29 -16.85 19.78
C ALA A 139 3.30 -17.57 18.42
N LYS A 140 2.15 -17.64 17.73
CA LYS A 140 1.99 -18.31 16.42
C LYS A 140 1.28 -17.38 15.42
N PRO A 141 1.69 -17.33 14.14
CA PRO A 141 2.72 -18.16 13.52
C PRO A 141 4.13 -17.80 13.99
N GLN A 142 5.02 -18.79 14.00
CA GLN A 142 6.45 -18.50 14.15
C GLN A 142 6.91 -17.68 12.94
N LEU A 143 7.56 -16.54 13.20
CA LEU A 143 8.14 -15.73 12.14
C LEU A 143 9.54 -16.26 11.78
N VAL A 144 9.71 -16.67 10.52
CA VAL A 144 10.96 -17.24 9.98
C VAL A 144 11.42 -16.46 8.74
N SER A 145 12.60 -16.76 8.22
CA SER A 145 13.05 -16.15 6.96
C SER A 145 12.19 -16.64 5.79
N PRO A 146 12.05 -15.89 4.68
CA PRO A 146 11.27 -16.34 3.52
C PRO A 146 11.71 -17.70 2.95
N LYS A 147 12.98 -18.07 3.13
CA LYS A 147 13.54 -19.35 2.66
C LYS A 147 13.14 -20.54 3.53
N ASP A 148 12.75 -20.26 4.77
CA ASP A 148 12.38 -21.27 5.77
C ASP A 148 10.87 -21.49 5.84
N ILE A 149 10.09 -20.76 5.04
CA ILE A 149 8.66 -21.01 4.89
C ILE A 149 8.47 -22.37 4.22
N PRO A 150 7.71 -23.29 4.84
CA PRO A 150 7.54 -24.61 4.27
C PRO A 150 6.82 -24.52 2.92
N SER A 151 7.23 -25.35 1.96
CA SER A 151 6.48 -25.49 0.71
C SER A 151 5.06 -26.02 0.96
N PRO A 152 4.10 -25.85 0.03
CA PRO A 152 2.77 -26.43 0.17
C PRO A 152 2.79 -27.92 0.53
N LYS A 153 3.70 -28.70 -0.09
CA LYS A 153 3.85 -30.15 0.13
C LYS A 153 4.35 -30.52 1.52
N SER A 154 5.11 -29.63 2.16
CA SER A 154 5.74 -29.88 3.48
C SER A 154 5.11 -29.06 4.61
N SER A 155 4.09 -28.28 4.32
CA SER A 155 3.42 -27.39 5.29
C SER A 155 2.48 -28.13 6.25
N GLY A 156 2.03 -29.33 5.89
CA GLY A 156 0.97 -30.04 6.61
C GLY A 156 -0.44 -29.52 6.30
N LEU A 157 -0.58 -28.47 5.46
CA LEU A 157 -1.85 -27.92 5.03
C LEU A 157 -2.21 -28.38 3.61
N PRO A 158 -3.50 -28.61 3.30
CA PRO A 158 -3.95 -28.72 1.91
C PRO A 158 -3.73 -27.40 1.17
N LEU A 159 -3.61 -27.47 -0.16
CA LEU A 159 -3.18 -26.34 -0.99
C LEU A 159 -4.04 -25.08 -0.80
N ASN A 160 -5.36 -25.21 -0.69
CA ASN A 160 -6.28 -24.09 -0.46
C ASN A 160 -6.04 -23.43 0.92
N ALA A 161 -5.91 -24.22 2.00
CA ALA A 161 -5.62 -23.71 3.32
C ALA A 161 -4.22 -23.08 3.39
N TYR A 162 -3.22 -23.67 2.72
CA TYR A 162 -1.87 -23.09 2.61
C TYR A 162 -1.91 -21.70 1.97
N MET A 163 -2.61 -21.55 0.85
CA MET A 163 -2.68 -20.26 0.15
C MET A 163 -3.46 -19.23 0.96
N LEU A 164 -4.56 -19.66 1.59
CA LEU A 164 -5.41 -18.79 2.41
C LEU A 164 -4.71 -18.35 3.71
N HIS A 165 -3.90 -19.21 4.34
CA HIS A 165 -3.10 -18.84 5.51
C HIS A 165 -2.07 -17.77 5.16
N ASN A 166 -1.39 -17.90 4.01
CA ASN A 166 -0.48 -16.86 3.53
C ASN A 166 -1.21 -15.54 3.26
N LEU A 167 -2.40 -15.59 2.64
CA LEU A 167 -3.21 -14.39 2.42
C LEU A 167 -3.62 -13.77 3.76
N ALA A 168 -4.15 -14.54 4.71
CA ALA A 168 -4.47 -14.06 6.06
C ALA A 168 -3.26 -13.41 6.74
N HIS A 169 -2.04 -13.91 6.50
CA HIS A 169 -0.83 -13.27 7.01
C HIS A 169 -0.59 -11.89 6.39
N VAL A 170 -0.82 -11.74 5.08
CA VAL A 170 -0.76 -10.45 4.39
C VAL A 170 -1.80 -9.50 4.96
N GLU A 171 -3.08 -9.90 5.01
CA GLU A 171 -4.17 -9.05 5.52
C GLU A 171 -3.93 -8.57 6.96
N LEU A 172 -3.45 -9.46 7.84
CA LEU A 172 -3.13 -9.06 9.22
C LEU A 172 -1.98 -8.06 9.27
N ASN A 173 -0.98 -8.18 8.39
CA ASN A 173 0.07 -7.17 8.30
C ASN A 173 -0.51 -5.88 7.73
N ALA A 174 -1.38 -5.91 6.71
CA ALA A 174 -1.98 -4.71 6.13
C ALA A 174 -2.74 -3.86 7.16
N ILE A 175 -3.48 -4.50 8.10
CA ILE A 175 -4.04 -3.84 9.29
C ILE A 175 -2.96 -3.08 10.06
N ASP A 176 -1.85 -3.75 10.38
CA ASP A 176 -0.75 -3.17 11.14
C ASP A 176 -0.05 -2.04 10.39
N LEU A 177 0.16 -2.19 9.08
CA LEU A 177 0.81 -1.20 8.22
C LEU A 177 -0.01 0.08 8.12
N ALA A 178 -1.33 -0.06 7.98
CA ALA A 178 -2.26 1.05 7.88
C ALA A 178 -2.37 1.79 9.23
N TRP A 179 -2.56 1.07 10.35
CA TRP A 179 -2.59 1.70 11.67
C TRP A 179 -1.26 2.32 12.08
N ASP A 180 -0.13 1.68 11.75
CA ASP A 180 1.19 2.27 11.98
C ASP A 180 1.35 3.58 11.21
N THR A 181 0.89 3.64 9.96
CA THR A 181 0.89 4.87 9.16
C THR A 181 0.07 5.97 9.83
N VAL A 182 -1.09 5.64 10.40
CA VAL A 182 -1.94 6.59 11.13
C VAL A 182 -1.24 7.15 12.37
N VAL A 183 -0.79 6.29 13.29
CA VAL A 183 -0.21 6.77 14.57
C VAL A 183 1.18 7.37 14.38
N ARG A 184 2.03 6.78 13.54
CA ARG A 184 3.43 7.18 13.42
C ARG A 184 3.59 8.55 12.77
N PHE A 185 2.71 8.86 11.82
CA PHE A 185 2.74 10.14 11.13
C PHE A 185 1.75 11.18 11.69
N SER A 186 1.02 10.86 12.77
CA SER A 186 0.10 11.80 13.41
C SER A 186 0.74 13.14 13.82
N PRO A 187 2.03 13.22 14.23
CA PRO A 187 2.68 14.51 14.47
C PRO A 187 2.73 15.44 13.24
N TYR A 188 2.51 14.93 12.03
CA TYR A 188 2.51 15.68 10.78
C TYR A 188 1.11 16.06 10.27
N ILE A 189 0.09 16.03 11.13
CA ILE A 189 -1.30 16.35 10.77
C ILE A 189 -1.45 17.67 10.02
N GLU A 190 -0.73 18.72 10.42
CA GLU A 190 -0.77 20.04 9.75
C GLU A 190 -0.28 20.00 8.30
N LEU A 191 0.65 19.09 7.97
CA LEU A 191 1.20 18.95 6.62
C LEU A 191 0.35 18.03 5.74
N LEU A 192 -0.08 16.91 6.32
CA LEU A 192 -0.76 15.81 5.64
C LEU A 192 -2.28 16.03 5.53
N GLY A 193 -2.88 16.73 6.50
CA GLY A 193 -4.32 16.94 6.60
C GLY A 193 -5.06 15.71 7.15
N GLU A 194 -6.29 15.92 7.63
CA GLU A 194 -7.12 14.86 8.22
C GLU A 194 -7.42 13.72 7.24
N GLY A 195 -7.57 14.04 5.96
CA GLY A 195 -7.86 13.06 4.90
C GLY A 195 -6.83 11.95 4.80
N PHE A 196 -5.55 12.22 5.11
CA PHE A 196 -4.50 11.21 5.09
C PHE A 196 -4.79 10.12 6.10
N PHE A 197 -5.07 10.53 7.33
CA PHE A 197 -5.35 9.62 8.44
C PHE A 197 -6.70 8.93 8.29
N ALA A 198 -7.70 9.65 7.74
CA ALA A 198 -9.00 9.10 7.42
C ALA A 198 -8.92 7.96 6.40
N ASP A 199 -8.16 8.17 5.32
CA ASP A 199 -7.96 7.15 4.29
C ASP A 199 -7.24 5.93 4.87
N PHE A 200 -6.11 6.10 5.57
CA PHE A 200 -5.39 4.95 6.13
C PHE A 200 -6.15 4.22 7.25
N ALA A 201 -6.94 4.92 8.05
CA ALA A 201 -7.81 4.25 9.03
C ALA A 201 -8.94 3.47 8.34
N HIS A 202 -9.42 3.93 7.18
CA HIS A 202 -10.41 3.21 6.38
C HIS A 202 -9.80 2.00 5.66
N VAL A 203 -8.55 2.11 5.16
CA VAL A 203 -7.79 0.94 4.69
C VAL A 203 -7.70 -0.09 5.81
N ALA A 204 -7.27 0.31 7.02
CA ALA A 204 -7.16 -0.62 8.15
C ALA A 204 -8.49 -1.32 8.51
N ASP A 205 -9.61 -0.63 8.35
CA ASP A 205 -10.95 -1.19 8.52
C ASP A 205 -11.30 -2.22 7.44
N ASP A 206 -10.95 -1.96 6.17
CA ASP A 206 -11.07 -2.96 5.10
C ASP A 206 -10.23 -4.21 5.37
N GLU A 207 -8.95 -4.04 5.71
CA GLU A 207 -8.05 -5.17 5.97
C GLU A 207 -8.48 -6.01 7.18
N SER A 208 -9.11 -5.37 8.18
CA SER A 208 -9.67 -6.07 9.32
C SER A 208 -10.75 -7.06 8.93
N ARG A 209 -11.57 -6.68 7.94
CA ARG A 209 -12.62 -7.52 7.37
C ARG A 209 -12.02 -8.60 6.46
N HIS A 210 -11.04 -8.25 5.61
CA HIS A 210 -10.33 -9.21 4.76
C HIS A 210 -9.72 -10.33 5.60
N PHE A 211 -8.97 -9.98 6.65
CA PHE A 211 -8.39 -10.94 7.58
C PHE A 211 -9.46 -11.82 8.23
N THR A 212 -10.58 -11.23 8.66
CA THR A 212 -11.68 -11.96 9.29
C THR A 212 -12.31 -12.97 8.33
N TRP A 213 -12.49 -12.63 7.04
CA TRP A 213 -12.95 -13.59 6.03
C TRP A 213 -11.97 -14.73 5.81
N CYS A 214 -10.67 -14.44 5.75
CA CYS A 214 -9.65 -15.49 5.63
C CYS A 214 -9.64 -16.40 6.86
N SER A 215 -9.69 -15.84 8.07
CA SER A 215 -9.71 -16.61 9.31
C SER A 215 -10.97 -17.46 9.45
N GLN A 216 -12.13 -16.90 9.12
CA GLN A 216 -13.39 -17.65 9.07
C GLN A 216 -13.25 -18.85 8.12
N ARG A 217 -12.75 -18.61 6.91
CA ARG A 217 -12.66 -19.67 5.90
C ARG A 217 -11.59 -20.72 6.25
N LEU A 218 -10.49 -20.34 6.89
CA LEU A 218 -9.53 -21.30 7.45
C LEU A 218 -10.20 -22.22 8.46
N ALA A 219 -10.99 -21.67 9.39
CA ALA A 219 -11.70 -22.45 10.40
C ALA A 219 -12.69 -23.44 9.76
N GLU A 220 -13.43 -23.01 8.74
CA GLU A 220 -14.33 -23.89 7.97
C GLU A 220 -13.60 -25.03 7.24
N LEU A 221 -12.32 -24.82 6.89
CA LEU A 221 -11.46 -25.85 6.29
C LEU A 221 -10.79 -26.75 7.36
N GLY A 222 -11.00 -26.47 8.65
CA GLY A 222 -10.41 -27.22 9.77
C GLY A 222 -9.01 -26.74 10.17
N PHE A 223 -8.62 -25.52 9.80
CA PHE A 223 -7.30 -24.94 10.08
C PHE A 223 -7.42 -23.58 10.76
N SER A 224 -6.31 -23.09 11.30
CA SER A 224 -6.22 -21.80 11.96
C SER A 224 -5.07 -20.97 11.41
N TYR A 225 -5.23 -19.65 11.45
CA TYR A 225 -4.09 -18.75 11.29
C TYR A 225 -3.06 -19.06 12.39
N GLY A 226 -1.84 -19.37 11.98
CA GLY A 226 -0.77 -19.81 12.90
C GLY A 226 -0.40 -21.30 12.81
N ASP A 227 -1.12 -22.12 12.04
CA ASP A 227 -0.80 -23.56 11.86
C ASP A 227 0.48 -23.81 11.04
N MET A 228 0.94 -22.80 10.31
CA MET A 228 2.18 -22.79 9.54
C MET A 228 3.03 -21.55 9.90
N PRO A 229 4.38 -21.63 9.88
CA PRO A 229 5.25 -20.46 9.97
C PRO A 229 4.96 -19.40 8.90
N ALA A 230 5.25 -18.13 9.22
CA ALA A 230 5.09 -17.00 8.32
C ALA A 230 6.37 -16.15 8.29
N HIS A 231 6.48 -15.18 7.38
CA HIS A 231 7.69 -14.34 7.26
C HIS A 231 7.42 -12.89 7.68
N GLY A 232 8.40 -12.23 8.28
CA GLY A 232 8.28 -10.84 8.74
C GLY A 232 8.58 -9.74 7.71
N VAL A 233 8.65 -10.07 6.41
CA VAL A 233 9.17 -9.15 5.37
C VAL A 233 8.35 -7.85 5.27
N LEU A 234 7.02 -7.93 5.28
CA LEU A 234 6.16 -6.75 5.16
C LEU A 234 6.43 -5.73 6.26
N TRP A 235 6.50 -6.19 7.51
CA TRP A 235 6.84 -5.33 8.64
C TRP A 235 8.26 -4.79 8.56
N ALA A 236 9.24 -5.59 8.11
CA ALA A 236 10.61 -5.12 7.95
C ALA A 236 10.71 -3.95 6.95
N GLU A 237 9.95 -3.96 5.84
CA GLU A 237 9.90 -2.82 4.91
C GLU A 237 9.18 -1.60 5.51
N CYS A 238 8.16 -1.82 6.34
CA CYS A 238 7.46 -0.76 7.07
C CYS A 238 8.36 -0.04 8.07
N GLU A 239 9.18 -0.81 8.80
CA GLU A 239 10.11 -0.31 9.80
C GLU A 239 11.22 0.54 9.16
N LYS A 240 11.74 0.12 8.00
CA LYS A 240 12.74 0.91 7.26
C LYS A 240 12.25 2.31 6.87
N SER A 241 10.95 2.45 6.61
CA SER A 241 10.32 3.72 6.18
C SER A 241 9.65 4.49 7.32
N SER A 242 9.90 4.10 8.58
CA SER A 242 9.19 4.61 9.76
C SER A 242 9.38 6.11 10.03
N ASP A 243 10.45 6.71 9.50
CA ASP A 243 10.78 8.12 9.69
C ASP A 243 10.45 9.01 8.48
N ASN A 244 9.93 8.44 7.38
CA ASN A 244 9.73 9.16 6.13
C ASN A 244 8.41 8.78 5.45
N VAL A 245 7.47 9.74 5.42
CA VAL A 245 6.12 9.54 4.86
C VAL A 245 6.16 9.20 3.36
N ALA A 246 7.02 9.86 2.57
CA ALA A 246 7.13 9.57 1.14
C ALA A 246 7.68 8.16 0.91
N ALA A 247 8.67 7.75 1.72
CA ALA A 247 9.19 6.40 1.71
C ALA A 247 8.12 5.38 2.11
N ARG A 248 7.32 5.65 3.15
CA ARG A 248 6.20 4.78 3.56
C ARG A 248 5.26 4.51 2.39
N LEU A 249 4.82 5.57 1.73
CA LEU A 249 3.84 5.48 0.64
C LEU A 249 4.41 4.72 -0.57
N ALA A 250 5.66 4.99 -0.93
CA ALA A 250 6.31 4.26 -2.01
C ALA A 250 6.51 2.78 -1.68
N CYS A 251 7.02 2.47 -0.48
CA CYS A 251 7.40 1.11 -0.12
C CYS A 251 6.19 0.21 0.17
N ILE A 252 5.14 0.75 0.81
CA ILE A 252 4.02 -0.04 1.29
C ILE A 252 2.86 -0.02 0.28
N PRO A 253 2.03 1.03 0.16
CA PRO A 253 0.94 1.05 -0.83
C PRO A 253 1.36 0.81 -2.28
N LEU A 254 2.43 1.47 -2.75
CA LEU A 254 2.79 1.43 -4.17
C LEU A 254 3.62 0.22 -4.59
N VAL A 255 4.20 -0.52 -3.63
CA VAL A 255 4.98 -1.72 -3.91
C VAL A 255 4.42 -2.96 -3.24
N GLN A 256 4.20 -2.96 -1.92
CA GLN A 256 3.67 -4.16 -1.25
C GLN A 256 2.19 -4.37 -1.58
N GLU A 257 1.33 -3.38 -1.41
CA GLU A 257 -0.12 -3.55 -1.69
C GLU A 257 -0.36 -3.70 -3.21
N ALA A 258 0.42 -3.01 -4.04
CA ALA A 258 0.38 -3.20 -5.49
C ALA A 258 0.70 -4.64 -5.96
N ARG A 259 1.39 -5.47 -5.14
CA ARG A 259 1.56 -6.90 -5.43
C ARG A 259 0.25 -7.68 -5.27
N GLY A 260 -0.67 -7.22 -4.43
CA GLY A 260 -2.03 -7.74 -4.32
C GLY A 260 -2.77 -7.67 -5.66
N LEU A 261 -2.68 -6.55 -6.37
CA LEU A 261 -3.25 -6.36 -7.72
C LEU A 261 -2.69 -7.35 -8.75
N ASP A 262 -1.42 -7.74 -8.59
CA ASP A 262 -0.77 -8.70 -9.47
C ASP A 262 -1.15 -10.15 -9.12
N ALA A 263 -1.13 -10.48 -7.83
CA ALA A 263 -1.25 -11.84 -7.33
C ALA A 263 -2.69 -12.32 -7.15
N GLY A 264 -3.62 -11.42 -6.80
CA GLY A 264 -5.03 -11.71 -6.51
C GLY A 264 -5.70 -12.53 -7.61
N PRO A 265 -5.75 -12.05 -8.87
CA PRO A 265 -6.38 -12.79 -9.97
C PRO A 265 -5.77 -14.19 -10.21
N ARG A 266 -4.46 -14.34 -10.02
CA ARG A 266 -3.79 -15.64 -10.15
C ARG A 266 -4.19 -16.59 -9.02
N LEU A 267 -4.31 -16.07 -7.80
CA LEU A 267 -4.75 -16.85 -6.65
C LEU A 267 -6.21 -17.29 -6.82
N VAL A 268 -7.10 -16.42 -7.28
CA VAL A 268 -8.49 -16.76 -7.64
C VAL A 268 -8.52 -17.91 -8.65
N ASN A 269 -7.81 -17.77 -9.77
CA ASN A 269 -7.77 -18.81 -10.81
C ASN A 269 -7.26 -20.16 -10.27
N LYS A 270 -6.25 -20.13 -9.40
CA LYS A 270 -5.68 -21.32 -8.80
C LYS A 270 -6.67 -22.02 -7.84
N LEU A 271 -7.42 -21.26 -7.06
CA LEU A 271 -8.45 -21.79 -6.15
C LEU A 271 -9.66 -22.35 -6.93
N THR A 272 -10.09 -21.65 -7.98
CA THR A 272 -11.13 -22.12 -8.90
C THR A 272 -10.72 -23.45 -9.55
N GLY A 273 -9.49 -23.54 -10.07
CA GLY A 273 -8.96 -24.77 -10.65
C GLY A 273 -8.77 -25.91 -9.64
N PHE A 274 -8.56 -25.58 -8.36
CA PHE A 274 -8.56 -26.56 -7.26
C PHE A 274 -9.97 -27.03 -6.87
N GLY A 275 -11.03 -26.36 -7.34
CA GLY A 275 -12.43 -26.67 -7.03
C GLY A 275 -12.97 -26.00 -5.76
N ASP A 276 -12.23 -25.08 -5.14
CA ASP A 276 -12.67 -24.37 -3.91
C ASP A 276 -13.29 -23.01 -4.26
N GLN A 277 -14.54 -23.05 -4.75
CA GLN A 277 -15.26 -21.85 -5.20
C GLN A 277 -15.56 -20.85 -4.07
N ARG A 278 -15.70 -21.34 -2.85
CA ARG A 278 -15.95 -20.47 -1.69
C ARG A 278 -14.72 -19.64 -1.38
N THR A 279 -13.55 -20.27 -1.31
CA THR A 279 -12.30 -19.55 -1.09
C THR A 279 -11.95 -18.65 -2.28
N SER A 280 -12.18 -19.08 -3.52
CA SER A 280 -11.93 -18.23 -4.71
C SER A 280 -12.80 -16.97 -4.70
N SER A 281 -14.06 -17.06 -4.28
CA SER A 281 -14.98 -15.93 -4.16
C SER A 281 -14.53 -14.93 -3.09
N ILE A 282 -14.02 -15.42 -1.95
CA ILE A 282 -13.43 -14.57 -0.89
C ILE A 282 -12.23 -13.80 -1.45
N VAL A 283 -11.27 -14.51 -2.05
CA VAL A 283 -10.07 -13.88 -2.62
C VAL A 283 -10.42 -12.91 -3.74
N ALA A 284 -11.42 -13.21 -4.57
CA ALA A 284 -11.86 -12.31 -5.62
C ALA A 284 -12.40 -10.99 -5.04
N ARG A 285 -13.19 -11.06 -3.96
CA ARG A 285 -13.69 -9.87 -3.28
C ARG A 285 -12.56 -9.02 -2.68
N ILE A 286 -11.60 -9.66 -2.01
CA ILE A 286 -10.42 -8.97 -1.47
C ILE A 286 -9.68 -8.27 -2.61
N ALA A 287 -9.35 -8.99 -3.68
CA ALA A 287 -8.62 -8.45 -4.83
C ALA A 287 -9.35 -7.27 -5.53
N ASP A 288 -10.68 -7.27 -5.56
CA ASP A 288 -11.47 -6.14 -6.07
C ASP A 288 -11.36 -4.90 -5.16
N GLU A 289 -11.29 -5.10 -3.84
CA GLU A 289 -11.23 -4.03 -2.83
C GLU A 289 -9.81 -3.41 -2.75
N GLU A 290 -8.75 -4.18 -3.03
CA GLU A 290 -7.34 -3.72 -3.05
C GLU A 290 -7.04 -2.54 -3.98
N VAL A 291 -7.84 -2.36 -5.04
CA VAL A 291 -7.66 -1.24 -6.00
C VAL A 291 -7.75 0.10 -5.28
N ALA A 292 -8.65 0.21 -4.30
CA ALA A 292 -8.85 1.43 -3.54
C ALA A 292 -7.63 1.76 -2.67
N HIS A 293 -7.02 0.76 -2.05
CA HIS A 293 -5.89 0.93 -1.12
C HIS A 293 -4.63 1.40 -1.87
N VAL A 294 -4.38 0.82 -3.04
CA VAL A 294 -3.31 1.28 -3.92
C VAL A 294 -3.59 2.69 -4.43
N ALA A 295 -4.84 3.01 -4.80
CA ALA A 295 -5.23 4.35 -5.23
C ALA A 295 -5.07 5.42 -4.14
N VAL A 296 -5.37 5.08 -2.87
CA VAL A 296 -5.06 5.91 -1.70
C VAL A 296 -3.56 6.20 -1.64
N GLY A 297 -2.73 5.16 -1.81
CA GLY A 297 -1.28 5.29 -1.87
C GLY A 297 -0.80 6.26 -2.95
N VAL A 298 -1.31 6.11 -4.18
CA VAL A 298 -0.99 6.98 -5.32
C VAL A 298 -1.37 8.41 -5.00
N TYR A 299 -2.60 8.63 -4.53
CA TYR A 299 -3.12 9.95 -4.24
C TYR A 299 -2.22 10.71 -3.25
N TRP A 300 -1.87 10.09 -2.12
CA TRP A 300 -1.05 10.74 -1.10
C TRP A 300 0.41 10.88 -1.53
N PHE A 301 0.95 9.92 -2.28
CA PHE A 301 2.31 10.02 -2.79
C PHE A 301 2.46 11.20 -3.76
N VAL A 302 1.51 11.37 -4.68
CA VAL A 302 1.47 12.52 -5.60
C VAL A 302 1.28 13.82 -4.84
N SER A 303 0.38 13.87 -3.85
CA SER A 303 0.15 15.05 -3.01
C SER A 303 1.45 15.51 -2.31
N ILE A 304 2.19 14.58 -1.71
CA ILE A 304 3.46 14.87 -1.07
C ILE A 304 4.51 15.31 -2.09
N CYS A 305 4.61 14.66 -3.24
CA CYS A 305 5.52 15.09 -4.30
C CYS A 305 5.22 16.52 -4.77
N GLN A 306 3.95 16.91 -4.89
CA GLN A 306 3.54 18.28 -5.23
C GLN A 306 3.96 19.29 -4.14
N LYS A 307 3.72 18.97 -2.86
CA LYS A 307 4.16 19.81 -1.73
C LYS A 307 5.69 19.97 -1.69
N LEU A 308 6.43 18.98 -2.18
CA LEU A 308 7.89 18.98 -2.27
C LEU A 308 8.43 19.56 -3.58
N GLY A 309 7.58 19.91 -4.54
CA GLY A 309 8.01 20.37 -5.87
C GLY A 309 8.79 19.30 -6.66
N ARG A 310 8.52 18.02 -6.41
CA ARG A 310 9.18 16.88 -7.08
C ARG A 310 8.24 16.19 -8.07
N SER A 311 8.81 15.67 -9.16
CA SER A 311 8.08 14.76 -10.04
C SER A 311 7.84 13.42 -9.31
N PRO A 312 6.59 12.90 -9.26
CA PRO A 312 6.30 11.64 -8.60
C PRO A 312 7.12 10.46 -9.13
N GLY A 313 7.26 10.33 -10.46
CA GLY A 313 8.01 9.21 -11.05
C GLY A 313 9.50 9.20 -10.67
N SER A 314 10.15 10.36 -10.65
CA SER A 314 11.57 10.43 -10.23
C SER A 314 11.72 10.27 -8.72
N ALA A 315 10.81 10.85 -7.92
CA ALA A 315 10.80 10.65 -6.47
C ALA A 315 10.61 9.17 -6.11
N PHE A 316 9.72 8.47 -6.82
CA PHE A 316 9.49 7.04 -6.61
C PHE A 316 10.75 6.24 -6.91
N ALA A 317 11.36 6.42 -8.09
CA ALA A 317 12.59 5.74 -8.46
C ALA A 317 13.75 5.99 -7.47
N ASP A 318 13.93 7.24 -7.02
CA ASP A 318 14.96 7.60 -6.05
C ASP A 318 14.73 6.90 -4.70
N ILE A 319 13.48 6.88 -4.22
CA ILE A 319 13.12 6.23 -2.95
C ILE A 319 13.34 4.72 -3.03
N LEU A 320 12.94 4.05 -4.12
CA LEU A 320 13.18 2.62 -4.26
C LEU A 320 14.67 2.28 -4.19
N LYS A 321 15.50 3.12 -4.81
CA LYS A 321 16.96 2.98 -4.76
C LYS A 321 17.51 3.23 -3.36
N GLU A 322 17.07 4.30 -2.69
CA GLU A 322 17.53 4.69 -1.36
C GLU A 322 17.18 3.64 -0.29
N TYR A 323 15.96 3.10 -0.34
CA TYR A 323 15.45 2.12 0.62
C TYR A 323 15.72 0.67 0.21
N ASN A 324 16.41 0.46 -0.92
CA ASN A 324 16.72 -0.84 -1.50
C ASN A 324 15.47 -1.73 -1.65
N VAL A 325 14.40 -1.13 -2.19
CA VAL A 325 13.13 -1.80 -2.45
C VAL A 325 13.10 -2.27 -3.90
N GLU A 326 12.99 -3.58 -4.07
CA GLU A 326 12.92 -4.18 -5.39
C GLU A 326 11.47 -4.41 -5.84
N ILE A 327 11.20 -4.02 -7.08
CA ILE A 327 9.95 -4.32 -7.77
C ILE A 327 10.25 -5.42 -8.80
N ARG A 328 9.49 -6.52 -8.71
CA ARG A 328 9.62 -7.66 -9.62
C ARG A 328 8.24 -8.08 -10.11
N GLY A 329 8.15 -8.34 -11.41
CA GLY A 329 6.94 -8.86 -12.04
C GLY A 329 6.73 -10.36 -11.81
N PRO A 330 5.73 -10.96 -12.47
CA PRO A 330 4.89 -10.35 -13.51
C PRO A 330 3.86 -9.36 -12.96
N PHE A 331 3.71 -8.22 -13.64
CA PHE A 331 2.77 -7.14 -13.26
C PHE A 331 1.42 -7.30 -13.95
N ASN A 332 0.35 -6.96 -13.23
CA ASN A 332 -0.96 -6.71 -13.78
C ASN A 332 -1.06 -5.23 -14.18
N HIS A 333 -0.59 -4.91 -15.38
CA HIS A 333 -0.53 -3.52 -15.86
C HIS A 333 -1.90 -2.81 -15.84
N SER A 334 -2.95 -3.52 -16.24
CA SER A 334 -4.30 -2.95 -16.27
C SER A 334 -4.80 -2.61 -14.87
N ALA A 335 -4.63 -3.50 -13.89
CA ALA A 335 -5.05 -3.19 -12.51
C ALA A 335 -4.24 -2.06 -11.88
N ARG A 336 -2.92 -2.03 -12.10
CA ARG A 336 -2.06 -0.93 -11.63
C ARG A 336 -2.43 0.40 -12.26
N GLU A 337 -2.74 0.43 -13.56
CA GLU A 337 -3.22 1.63 -14.26
C GLU A 337 -4.57 2.10 -13.71
N VAL A 338 -5.52 1.19 -13.46
CA VAL A 338 -6.80 1.53 -12.83
C VAL A 338 -6.61 2.14 -11.44
N ALA A 339 -5.69 1.59 -10.64
CA ALA A 339 -5.34 2.15 -9.33
C ALA A 339 -4.58 3.49 -9.43
N GLY A 340 -4.14 3.89 -10.64
CA GLY A 340 -3.47 5.15 -10.90
C GLY A 340 -1.95 5.10 -10.84
N ILE A 341 -1.31 3.91 -10.81
CA ILE A 341 0.15 3.79 -10.90
C ILE A 341 0.56 3.85 -12.39
N PRO A 342 1.27 4.90 -12.83
CA PRO A 342 1.77 4.98 -14.20
C PRO A 342 2.79 3.85 -14.47
N ARG A 343 2.71 3.25 -15.66
CA ARG A 343 3.55 2.08 -16.02
C ARG A 343 5.04 2.39 -15.91
N GLU A 344 5.44 3.58 -16.31
CA GLU A 344 6.83 4.04 -16.31
C GLU A 344 7.46 4.12 -14.92
N TRP A 345 6.67 4.08 -13.83
CA TRP A 345 7.20 4.08 -12.47
C TRP A 345 7.79 2.72 -12.06
N TYR A 346 7.25 1.61 -12.59
CA TYR A 346 7.57 0.26 -12.09
C TYR A 346 7.99 -0.73 -13.18
N ASP A 347 7.73 -0.41 -14.44
CA ASP A 347 8.14 -1.21 -15.60
C ASP A 347 8.92 -0.32 -16.56
N PRO A 348 10.25 -0.15 -16.35
CA PRO A 348 11.10 0.65 -17.23
C PRO A 348 11.37 -0.01 -18.59
N SER A 349 10.56 -1.00 -19.01
CA SER A 349 10.68 -1.65 -20.32
C SER A 349 10.77 -0.60 -21.44
N PRO A 350 11.64 -0.80 -22.44
CA PRO A 350 12.38 0.29 -23.04
C PRO A 350 11.51 1.17 -23.94
N ALA A 351 11.09 2.32 -23.43
CA ALA A 351 11.04 3.53 -24.23
C ALA A 351 12.43 3.89 -24.82
N ALA A 352 13.52 3.28 -24.32
CA ALA A 352 14.87 3.35 -24.86
C ALA A 352 15.07 2.69 -26.25
N ASN A 353 14.12 1.89 -26.75
CA ASN A 353 14.21 1.34 -28.10
C ASN A 353 13.67 2.29 -29.19
N ASN A 354 12.96 3.36 -28.81
CA ASN A 354 12.54 4.38 -29.78
C ASN A 354 13.62 5.43 -30.03
N GLU A 355 14.44 5.78 -29.03
CA GLU A 355 15.60 6.67 -29.27
C GLU A 355 16.67 6.01 -30.13
N ASN A 356 17.00 4.73 -29.91
CA ASN A 356 17.92 3.99 -30.78
C ASN A 356 17.35 3.77 -32.19
N LYS A 357 16.05 3.53 -32.35
CA LYS A 357 15.43 3.45 -33.68
C LYS A 357 15.39 4.81 -34.37
N LEU A 358 15.13 5.90 -33.65
CA LEU A 358 15.19 7.24 -34.20
C LEU A 358 16.63 7.59 -34.59
N SER A 359 17.63 7.30 -33.75
CA SER A 359 19.04 7.55 -34.09
C SER A 359 19.49 6.71 -35.29
N GLU A 360 19.09 5.44 -35.38
CA GLU A 360 19.42 4.60 -36.53
C GLU A 360 18.72 5.07 -37.82
N VAL A 361 17.49 5.59 -37.73
CA VAL A 361 16.80 6.24 -38.85
C VAL A 361 17.49 7.55 -39.25
N TYR A 362 17.90 8.37 -38.29
CA TYR A 362 18.63 9.62 -38.54
C TYR A 362 20.00 9.37 -39.17
N GLU A 363 20.76 8.38 -38.70
CA GLU A 363 22.06 8.01 -39.27
C GLU A 363 21.92 7.46 -40.69
N ARG A 364 20.91 6.62 -40.95
CA ARG A 364 20.61 6.15 -42.32
C ARG A 364 20.22 7.30 -43.25
N LEU A 365 19.40 8.25 -42.78
CA LEU A 365 19.06 9.45 -43.55
C LEU A 365 20.28 10.33 -43.83
N ALA A 366 21.14 10.55 -42.85
CA ALA A 366 22.37 11.32 -43.03
C ALA A 366 23.32 10.67 -44.05
N CYS A 367 23.42 9.34 -44.03
CA CYS A 367 24.23 8.59 -45.00
C CYS A 367 23.67 8.71 -46.42
N ILE A 368 22.35 8.57 -46.60
CA ILE A 368 21.68 8.74 -47.90
C ILE A 368 21.91 10.16 -48.45
N ILE A 369 21.74 11.19 -47.62
CA ILE A 369 21.95 12.58 -48.02
C ILE A 369 23.40 12.82 -48.44
N SER A 370 24.38 12.25 -47.72
CA SER A 370 25.80 12.35 -48.08
C SER A 370 26.09 11.69 -49.44
N MET A 371 25.53 10.51 -49.68
CA MET A 371 25.71 9.80 -50.96
C MET A 371 25.07 10.56 -52.14
N GLU A 372 23.91 11.18 -51.95
CA GLU A 372 23.26 12.00 -52.97
C GLU A 372 24.03 13.30 -53.27
N GLN A 373 24.67 13.90 -52.26
CA GLN A 373 25.54 15.06 -52.44
C GLN A 373 26.82 14.70 -53.21
N GLU A 374 27.45 13.57 -52.89
CA GLU A 374 28.62 13.07 -53.64
C GLU A 374 28.27 12.77 -55.09
N ASN A 375 27.16 12.07 -55.34
CA ASN A 375 26.70 11.79 -56.71
C ASN A 375 26.35 13.06 -57.50
N SER A 376 25.77 14.08 -56.85
CA SER A 376 25.49 15.38 -57.48
C SER A 376 26.77 16.17 -57.81
N SER A 377 27.87 15.91 -57.09
CA SER A 377 29.16 16.57 -57.34
C SER A 377 29.95 15.92 -58.48
N LEU A 378 29.75 14.62 -58.74
CA LEU A 378 30.37 13.87 -59.84
C LEU A 378 29.73 14.19 -61.21
N GLY A 379 28.54 14.79 -61.23
CA GLY A 379 27.85 15.24 -62.44
C GLY A 379 28.25 16.63 -62.93
N LYS A 380 29.15 17.35 -62.24
CA LYS A 380 29.64 18.65 -62.72
C LYS A 380 30.84 18.45 -63.66
N PRO A 381 30.73 18.78 -64.96
CA PRO A 381 31.87 18.71 -65.86
C PRO A 381 32.90 19.75 -65.41
N THR A 382 34.13 19.31 -65.14
CA THR A 382 35.29 20.17 -64.95
C THR A 382 35.51 21.01 -66.22
N LYS A 383 35.47 22.34 -66.09
CA LYS A 383 36.02 23.27 -67.09
C LYS A 383 37.49 23.50 -66.85
#